data_AF-A0A936ZYM1-F1
#
_entry.id   AF-A0A936ZYM1-F1
#
_cell.length_a   1.000
_cell.length_b   1.000
_cell.length_c   1.000
_cell.angle_alpha   90.00
_cell.angle_beta   90.00
_cell.angle_gamma   90.00
#
_symmetry.space_group_name_H-M   'P 1'
#
loop_
_entity.id
_entity.type
_entity.pdbx_description
1 polymer ?
#
loop_
_entity_poly.entity_id
_entity_poly.type
_entity_poly.pdbx_seq_one_letter_code
_entity_poly.pdbx_strand_id
1 'polypeptide(L)'
;MKFLLAAAAIVLPIASHAGPKLIDVVGLIPGVSDAQQVRQASAQPTSTDDGVFLEIGGIKIPCITDFLNGRLAAMTCFTGSSGSSKYTRESNQQVFEELVAGWTRKFGVPDKTERQKVRTRAGVEYEQLSVSWMDASGNRLEIANMMQSVTQGLISIRSADALRKEALEEGQRNAAKKF
;
A
#
# COMPACT_ATOMS: atom_id res chain seq x y z
N MET A 1 14.80 62.92 9.82
CA MET A 1 13.62 62.01 9.83
C MET A 1 14.13 60.59 9.63
N LYS A 2 14.02 59.72 10.64
CA LYS A 2 14.41 58.30 10.58
C LYS A 2 13.15 57.48 10.33
N PHE A 3 13.03 56.86 9.16
CA PHE A 3 11.99 55.87 8.88
C PHE A 3 12.41 54.52 9.45
N LEU A 4 11.70 54.05 10.47
CA LEU A 4 11.77 52.68 10.97
C LEU A 4 10.88 51.81 10.07
N LEU A 5 11.49 51.00 9.21
CA LEU A 5 10.82 49.92 8.48
C LEU A 5 10.67 48.72 9.41
N ALA A 6 9.47 48.52 9.94
CA ALA A 6 9.10 47.30 10.66
C ALA A 6 8.80 46.19 9.63
N ALA A 7 9.68 45.21 9.51
CA ALA A 7 9.43 44.01 8.73
C ALA A 7 8.50 43.08 9.53
N ALA A 8 7.23 43.00 9.12
CA ALA A 8 6.29 42.00 9.65
C ALA A 8 6.64 40.63 9.06
N ALA A 9 7.29 39.78 9.86
CA ALA A 9 7.49 38.37 9.53
C ALA A 9 6.14 37.65 9.59
N ILE A 10 5.53 37.40 8.43
CA ILE A 10 4.35 36.55 8.30
C ILE A 10 4.81 35.11 8.52
N VAL A 11 4.62 34.60 9.73
CA VAL A 11 4.79 33.18 10.05
C VAL A 11 3.61 32.44 9.41
N LEU A 12 3.81 31.89 8.21
CA LEU A 12 2.83 30.98 7.62
C LEU A 12 2.81 29.70 8.47
N PRO A 13 1.65 29.26 8.96
CA PRO A 13 1.55 27.98 9.64
C PRO A 13 1.91 26.89 8.64
N ILE A 14 3.06 26.25 8.86
CA ILE A 14 3.41 25.02 8.16
C ILE A 14 2.41 24.00 8.67
N ALA A 15 1.43 23.64 7.85
CA ALA A 15 0.54 22.52 8.16
C ALA A 15 1.41 21.26 8.20
N SER A 16 1.92 20.94 9.39
CA SER A 16 2.61 19.69 9.66
C SER A 16 1.62 18.57 9.41
N HIS A 17 1.66 18.01 8.20
CA HIS A 17 0.92 16.80 7.86
C HIS A 17 1.50 15.68 8.72
N ALA A 18 0.86 15.43 9.86
CA ALA A 18 1.03 14.16 10.55
C ALA A 18 0.30 13.13 9.68
N GLY A 19 1.05 12.19 9.10
CA GLY A 19 0.48 11.04 8.41
C GLY A 19 -0.51 10.27 9.30
N PRO A 20 -1.14 9.21 8.78
CA PRO A 20 -2.09 8.44 9.57
C PRO A 20 -1.48 7.99 10.90
N LYS A 21 -2.24 8.09 11.99
CA LYS A 21 -1.78 7.56 13.28
C LYS A 21 -1.62 6.04 13.23
N LEU A 22 -2.49 5.38 12.48
CA LEU A 22 -2.57 3.93 12.38
C LEU A 22 -3.14 3.54 11.01
N ILE A 23 -2.46 2.63 10.31
CA ILE A 23 -3.03 1.95 9.15
C ILE A 23 -3.83 0.74 9.64
N ASP A 24 -5.13 0.78 9.34
CA ASP A 24 -6.08 -0.30 9.60
C ASP A 24 -6.82 -0.58 8.29
N VAL A 25 -6.62 -1.76 7.73
CA VAL A 25 -7.33 -2.23 6.54
C VAL A 25 -8.29 -3.33 6.96
N VAL A 26 -9.59 -3.05 6.93
CA VAL A 26 -10.68 -3.99 7.29
C VAL A 26 -10.54 -4.63 8.69
N GLY A 27 -10.02 -3.89 9.66
CA GLY A 27 -9.76 -4.37 11.03
C GLY A 27 -8.39 -5.05 11.18
N LEU A 28 -7.59 -5.10 10.12
CA LEU A 28 -6.25 -5.69 10.12
C LEU A 28 -5.20 -4.59 10.20
N ILE A 29 -4.32 -4.72 11.19
CA ILE A 29 -3.26 -3.78 11.51
C ILE A 29 -1.92 -4.50 11.32
N PRO A 30 -1.04 -4.02 10.40
CA PRO A 30 0.27 -4.61 10.22
C PRO A 30 1.13 -4.50 11.49
N GLY A 31 1.85 -5.56 11.83
CA GLY A 31 2.63 -5.69 13.05
C GLY A 31 1.82 -6.04 14.30
N VAL A 32 0.49 -6.03 14.24
CA VAL A 32 -0.39 -6.23 15.40
C VAL A 32 -1.33 -7.41 15.21
N SER A 33 -2.00 -7.51 14.05
CA SER A 33 -2.99 -8.56 13.83
C SER A 33 -2.35 -9.95 13.79
N ASP A 34 -2.97 -10.94 14.41
CA ASP A 34 -2.54 -12.33 14.32
C ASP A 34 -3.30 -13.11 13.21
N ALA A 35 -2.92 -14.37 13.01
CA ALA A 35 -3.52 -15.22 11.98
C ALA A 35 -5.01 -15.51 12.23
N GLN A 36 -5.46 -15.52 13.49
CA GLN A 36 -6.87 -15.72 13.81
C GLN A 36 -7.70 -14.50 13.42
N GLN A 37 -7.22 -13.29 13.70
CA GLN A 37 -7.86 -12.04 13.30
C GLN A 37 -7.94 -11.91 11.77
N VAL A 38 -6.88 -12.29 11.06
CA VAL A 38 -6.88 -12.35 9.59
C VAL A 38 -7.95 -13.32 9.06
N ARG A 39 -8.05 -14.52 9.63
CA ARG A 39 -9.10 -15.48 9.23
C ARG A 39 -10.51 -14.98 9.54
N GLN A 40 -10.71 -14.30 10.66
CA GLN A 40 -12.00 -13.71 11.03
C GLN A 40 -12.41 -12.56 10.12
N ALA A 41 -11.46 -11.80 9.59
CA ALA A 41 -11.71 -10.75 8.60
C ALA A 41 -12.00 -11.31 7.19
N SER A 42 -11.67 -12.58 6.93
CA SER A 42 -11.92 -13.21 5.64
C SER A 42 -13.42 -13.38 5.38
N ALA A 43 -13.88 -12.89 4.23
CA ALA A 43 -15.24 -13.04 3.73
C ALA A 43 -15.58 -14.48 3.31
N GLN A 44 -14.57 -15.37 3.23
CA GLN A 44 -14.73 -16.79 2.93
C GLN A 44 -13.77 -17.64 3.78
N PRO A 45 -14.21 -18.79 4.31
CA PRO A 45 -13.30 -19.79 4.86
C PRO A 45 -12.45 -20.34 3.72
N THR A 46 -11.15 -20.07 3.73
CA THR A 46 -10.21 -20.69 2.78
C THR A 46 -9.65 -21.98 3.38
N SER A 47 -9.47 -23.01 2.56
CA SER A 47 -8.95 -24.32 2.97
C SER A 47 -7.43 -24.41 2.92
N THR A 48 -6.75 -23.30 2.64
CA THR A 48 -5.30 -23.23 2.45
C THR A 48 -4.73 -22.12 3.33
N ASP A 49 -3.64 -22.42 4.04
CA ASP A 49 -3.09 -21.56 5.09
C ASP A 49 -2.57 -20.19 4.61
N ASP A 50 -2.32 -20.02 3.31
CA ASP A 50 -1.58 -18.84 2.79
C ASP A 50 -2.46 -17.75 2.15
N GLY A 51 -3.76 -17.98 1.96
CA GLY A 51 -4.64 -17.07 1.21
C GLY A 51 -5.97 -16.78 1.91
N VAL A 52 -6.44 -15.53 1.85
CA VAL A 52 -7.75 -15.08 2.35
C VAL A 52 -8.48 -14.24 1.31
N PHE A 53 -9.81 -14.13 1.43
CA PHE A 53 -10.60 -13.20 0.61
C PHE A 53 -11.10 -12.07 1.50
N LEU A 54 -10.65 -10.85 1.25
CA LEU A 54 -11.08 -9.68 2.02
C LEU A 54 -12.05 -8.83 1.22
N GLU A 55 -13.03 -8.23 1.92
CA GLU A 55 -13.91 -7.23 1.32
C GLU A 55 -13.37 -5.82 1.59
N ILE A 56 -12.65 -5.25 0.63
CA ILE A 56 -12.02 -3.93 0.73
C ILE A 56 -12.76 -2.98 -0.20
N GLY A 57 -13.38 -1.93 0.36
CA GLY A 57 -14.15 -0.97 -0.43
C GLY A 57 -15.41 -1.56 -1.09
N GLY A 58 -15.96 -2.64 -0.52
CA GLY A 58 -17.10 -3.36 -1.11
C GLY A 58 -16.70 -4.36 -2.22
N ILE A 59 -15.41 -4.53 -2.47
CA ILE A 59 -14.87 -5.43 -3.48
C ILE A 59 -14.24 -6.63 -2.77
N LYS A 60 -14.59 -7.86 -3.18
CA LYS A 60 -13.96 -9.08 -2.69
C LYS A 60 -12.65 -9.32 -3.43
N ILE A 61 -11.55 -9.38 -2.70
CA ILE A 61 -10.19 -9.42 -3.26
C ILE A 61 -9.40 -10.56 -2.62
N PRO A 62 -8.76 -11.45 -3.40
CA PRO A 62 -7.85 -12.45 -2.87
C PRO A 62 -6.57 -11.79 -2.36
N CYS A 63 -6.13 -12.19 -1.19
CA CYS A 63 -4.93 -11.71 -0.52
C CYS A 63 -4.07 -12.86 -0.04
N ILE A 64 -2.75 -12.68 -0.09
CA ILE A 64 -1.75 -13.55 0.54
C ILE A 64 -1.23 -12.82 1.78
N THR A 65 -0.99 -13.56 2.86
CA THR A 65 -0.51 -12.97 4.13
C THR A 65 0.76 -13.65 4.61
N ASP A 66 1.71 -12.84 5.08
CA ASP A 66 2.92 -13.29 5.73
C ASP A 66 2.92 -12.85 7.20
N PHE A 67 3.46 -13.69 8.07
CA PHE A 67 3.58 -13.41 9.51
C PHE A 67 5.03 -13.39 9.95
N LEU A 68 5.36 -12.46 10.84
CA LEU A 68 6.66 -12.38 11.52
C LEU A 68 6.38 -12.39 13.02
N ASN A 69 6.96 -13.35 13.74
CA ASN A 69 6.74 -13.53 15.18
C ASN A 69 5.24 -13.65 15.55
N GLY A 70 4.46 -14.34 14.71
CA GLY A 70 3.01 -14.53 14.91
C GLY A 70 2.14 -13.31 14.62
N ARG A 71 2.71 -12.21 14.09
CA ARG A 71 2.01 -10.97 13.76
C ARG A 71 2.05 -10.70 12.26
N LEU A 72 1.01 -10.08 11.73
CA LEU A 72 0.84 -9.79 10.31
C LEU A 72 1.98 -8.89 9.82
N ALA A 73 2.91 -9.48 9.07
CA ALA A 73 4.09 -8.79 8.57
C ALA A 73 3.83 -8.15 7.21
N ALA A 74 3.14 -8.88 6.34
CA ALA A 74 2.71 -8.37 5.05
C ALA A 74 1.37 -8.96 4.65
N MET A 75 0.62 -8.21 3.86
CA MET A 75 -0.54 -8.71 3.14
C MET A 75 -0.57 -8.08 1.75
N THR A 76 -0.75 -8.92 0.75
CA THR A 76 -0.69 -8.56 -0.67
C THR A 76 -1.97 -9.04 -1.32
N CYS A 77 -2.82 -8.11 -1.76
CA CYS A 77 -4.06 -8.41 -2.45
C CYS A 77 -3.96 -8.06 -3.94
N PHE A 78 -4.60 -8.89 -4.77
CA PHE A 78 -4.51 -8.77 -6.22
C PHE A 78 -5.85 -8.36 -6.82
N THR A 79 -5.83 -7.34 -7.67
CA THR A 79 -7.03 -6.84 -8.36
C THR A 79 -6.95 -7.10 -9.85
N GLY A 80 -8.09 -7.03 -10.54
CA GLY A 80 -8.16 -7.21 -11.99
C GLY A 80 -8.13 -8.67 -12.39
N SER A 81 -7.14 -9.08 -13.17
CA SER A 81 -6.98 -10.45 -13.66
C SER A 81 -5.53 -10.88 -13.87
N SER A 82 -5.29 -12.18 -13.67
CA SER A 82 -4.04 -12.85 -13.99
C SER A 82 -4.31 -14.10 -14.83
N GLY A 83 -3.81 -14.12 -16.06
CA GLY A 83 -4.13 -15.18 -17.02
C GLY A 83 -5.64 -15.28 -17.28
N SER A 84 -6.20 -16.47 -17.07
CA SER A 84 -7.66 -16.72 -17.16
C SER A 84 -8.43 -16.38 -15.88
N SER A 85 -7.73 -16.09 -14.77
CA SER A 85 -8.36 -15.82 -13.48
C SER A 85 -8.71 -14.33 -13.36
N LYS A 86 -9.97 -14.04 -13.06
CA LYS A 86 -10.45 -12.68 -12.79
C LYS A 86 -10.65 -12.51 -11.28
N TYR A 87 -9.85 -11.63 -10.68
CA TYR A 87 -9.87 -11.34 -9.24
C TYR A 87 -10.99 -10.38 -8.86
N THR A 88 -11.25 -9.36 -9.68
CA THR A 88 -12.31 -8.35 -9.44
C THR A 88 -13.12 -8.15 -10.71
N ARG A 89 -14.40 -7.74 -10.58
CA ARG A 89 -15.26 -7.48 -11.74
C ARG A 89 -14.81 -6.22 -12.49
N GLU A 90 -14.45 -5.22 -11.72
CA GLU A 90 -14.02 -3.87 -12.07
C GLU A 90 -12.62 -3.87 -12.69
N SER A 91 -12.30 -2.82 -13.45
CA SER A 91 -10.94 -2.61 -13.98
C SER A 91 -9.97 -2.20 -12.87
N ASN A 92 -8.67 -2.50 -13.00
CA ASN A 92 -7.70 -2.08 -11.99
C ASN A 92 -7.65 -0.57 -11.78
N GLN A 93 -7.85 0.20 -12.85
CA GLN A 93 -7.87 1.66 -12.76
C GLN A 93 -9.05 2.13 -11.89
N GLN A 94 -10.23 1.54 -12.08
CA GLN A 94 -11.40 1.86 -11.27
C GLN A 94 -11.18 1.46 -9.80
N VAL A 95 -10.68 0.24 -9.55
CA VAL A 95 -10.36 -0.20 -8.18
C VAL A 95 -9.33 0.73 -7.53
N PHE A 96 -8.29 1.11 -8.26
CA PHE A 96 -7.27 2.06 -7.81
C PHE A 96 -7.93 3.38 -7.40
N GLU A 97 -8.69 4.02 -8.30
CA GLU A 97 -9.30 5.32 -8.04
C GLU A 97 -10.26 5.30 -6.84
N GLU A 98 -11.11 4.28 -6.75
CA GLU A 98 -12.06 4.12 -5.65
C GLU A 98 -11.35 3.94 -4.31
N LEU A 99 -10.33 3.09 -4.25
CA LEU A 99 -9.57 2.83 -3.03
C LEU A 99 -8.68 4.02 -2.65
N VAL A 100 -8.03 4.68 -3.61
CA VAL A 100 -7.26 5.91 -3.34
C VAL A 100 -8.17 6.99 -2.78
N ALA A 101 -9.36 7.20 -3.35
CA ALA A 101 -10.31 8.17 -2.83
C ALA A 101 -10.79 7.78 -1.42
N GLY A 102 -11.12 6.50 -1.19
CA GLY A 102 -11.55 5.98 0.10
C GLY A 102 -10.49 6.14 1.20
N TRP A 103 -9.25 5.78 0.90
CA TRP A 103 -8.16 5.88 1.86
C TRP A 103 -7.63 7.29 2.03
N THR A 104 -7.71 8.14 1.02
CA THR A 104 -7.42 9.56 1.21
C THR A 104 -8.39 10.18 2.21
N ARG A 105 -9.67 9.78 2.18
CA ARG A 105 -10.65 10.20 3.20
C ARG A 105 -10.34 9.61 4.58
N LYS A 106 -9.84 8.38 4.66
CA LYS A 106 -9.59 7.66 5.94
C LYS A 106 -8.27 8.08 6.60
N PHE A 107 -7.21 8.23 5.82
CA PHE A 107 -5.81 8.36 6.27
C PHE A 107 -5.20 9.72 5.94
N GLY A 108 -5.87 10.57 5.16
CA GLY A 108 -5.33 11.82 4.66
C GLY A 108 -4.56 11.66 3.35
N VAL A 109 -3.82 12.70 2.98
CA VAL A 109 -3.05 12.75 1.73
C VAL A 109 -1.96 11.66 1.72
N PRO A 110 -1.72 10.96 0.60
CA PRO A 110 -0.62 10.00 0.49
C PRO A 110 0.75 10.65 0.73
N ASP A 111 1.67 9.91 1.36
CA ASP A 111 3.06 10.33 1.52
C ASP A 111 3.83 10.30 0.20
N LYS A 112 3.45 9.37 -0.69
CA LYS A 112 4.08 9.19 -1.99
C LYS A 112 3.04 8.93 -3.06
N THR A 113 3.25 9.54 -4.23
CA THR A 113 2.53 9.22 -5.47
C THR A 113 3.56 9.10 -6.58
N GLU A 114 3.59 7.95 -7.25
CA GLU A 114 4.50 7.71 -8.36
C GLU A 114 3.71 7.45 -9.64
N ARG A 115 4.28 7.92 -10.75
CA ARG A 115 3.76 7.69 -12.08
C ARG A 115 4.89 7.24 -12.97
N GLN A 116 4.73 6.09 -13.59
CA GLN A 116 5.73 5.50 -14.47
C GLN A 116 5.07 5.08 -15.79
N LYS A 117 5.66 5.50 -16.90
CA LYS A 117 5.28 4.95 -18.21
C LYS A 117 5.87 3.56 -18.36
N VAL A 118 5.02 2.59 -18.65
CA VAL A 118 5.43 1.21 -18.93
C VAL A 118 5.01 0.84 -20.35
N ARG A 119 5.89 0.14 -21.06
CA ARG A 119 5.67 -0.25 -22.45
C ARG A 119 5.56 -1.76 -22.55
N THR A 120 4.50 -2.23 -23.17
CA THR A 120 4.32 -3.66 -23.45
C THR A 120 5.28 -4.13 -24.55
N ARG A 121 5.45 -5.45 -24.68
CA ARG A 121 6.23 -6.04 -25.79
C ARG A 121 5.69 -5.67 -27.18
N ALA A 122 4.38 -5.38 -27.28
CA ALA A 122 3.74 -4.91 -28.51
C ALA A 122 3.96 -3.42 -28.79
N GLY A 123 4.69 -2.72 -27.92
CA GLY A 123 5.01 -1.31 -28.08
C GLY A 123 3.95 -0.33 -27.58
N VAL A 124 2.84 -0.81 -27.00
CA VAL A 124 1.78 0.02 -26.41
C VAL A 124 2.23 0.55 -25.05
N GLU A 125 2.06 1.85 -24.83
CA GLU A 125 2.38 2.54 -23.59
C GLU A 125 1.18 2.59 -22.63
N TYR A 126 1.45 2.39 -21.35
CA TYR A 126 0.50 2.48 -20.25
C TYR A 126 1.10 3.31 -19.12
N GLU A 127 0.26 3.87 -18.26
CA GLU A 127 0.69 4.60 -17.07
C GLU A 127 0.46 3.74 -15.83
N GLN A 128 1.56 3.29 -15.23
CA GLN A 128 1.56 2.69 -13.90
C GLN A 128 1.53 3.80 -12.86
N LEU A 129 0.51 3.75 -12.00
CA LEU A 129 0.29 4.65 -10.88
C LEU A 129 0.45 3.86 -9.59
N SER A 130 1.20 4.41 -8.64
CA SER A 130 1.23 3.91 -7.27
C SER A 130 1.07 5.05 -6.28
N VAL A 131 0.42 4.75 -5.16
CA VAL A 131 0.31 5.66 -4.01
C VAL A 131 0.61 4.90 -2.74
N SER A 132 1.22 5.57 -1.76
CA SER A 132 1.45 4.97 -0.46
C SER A 132 1.25 5.93 0.69
N TRP A 133 0.87 5.34 1.82
CA TRP A 133 0.75 5.96 3.13
C TRP A 133 1.64 5.22 4.11
N MET A 134 2.17 5.94 5.08
CA MET A 134 2.98 5.44 6.17
C MET A 134 2.43 5.97 7.48
N ASP A 135 2.17 5.07 8.42
CA ASP A 135 1.68 5.49 9.73
C ASP A 135 2.82 5.92 10.67
N ALA A 136 2.44 6.49 11.82
CA ALA A 136 3.39 6.92 12.84
C ALA A 136 4.28 5.80 13.39
N SER A 137 3.89 4.53 13.20
CA SER A 137 4.68 3.36 13.61
C SER A 137 5.64 2.88 12.51
N GLY A 138 5.58 3.48 11.31
CA GLY A 138 6.39 3.10 10.15
C GLY A 138 5.80 1.95 9.33
N ASN A 139 4.54 1.57 9.56
CA ASN A 139 3.87 0.61 8.69
C ASN A 139 3.48 1.29 7.38
N ARG A 140 3.45 0.54 6.27
CA ARG A 140 3.15 1.07 4.95
C ARG A 140 1.90 0.43 4.36
N LEU A 141 1.06 1.26 3.76
CA LEU A 141 0.00 0.86 2.84
C LEU A 141 0.35 1.38 1.45
N GLU A 142 0.24 0.54 0.44
CA GLU A 142 0.55 0.86 -0.94
C GLU A 142 -0.54 0.30 -1.85
N ILE A 143 -0.91 1.07 -2.86
CA ILE A 143 -1.79 0.63 -3.94
C ILE A 143 -1.13 0.95 -5.27
N ALA A 144 -1.26 0.03 -6.23
CA ALA A 144 -0.86 0.26 -7.60
C ALA A 144 -1.93 -0.25 -8.57
N ASN A 145 -2.19 0.53 -9.63
CA ASN A 145 -3.12 0.12 -10.69
C ASN A 145 -2.54 -1.01 -11.57
N MET A 146 -1.21 -1.17 -11.55
CA MET A 146 -0.45 -2.12 -12.35
C MET A 146 0.75 -2.62 -11.55
N MET A 147 1.05 -3.91 -11.69
CA MET A 147 2.23 -4.54 -11.08
C MET A 147 3.06 -5.28 -12.13
N GLN A 148 2.84 -6.58 -12.33
CA GLN A 148 3.61 -7.40 -13.28
C GLN A 148 3.02 -7.36 -14.70
N SER A 149 1.74 -7.03 -14.82
CA SER A 149 1.02 -6.92 -16.09
C SER A 149 0.08 -5.72 -16.06
N VAL A 150 -0.39 -5.32 -17.24
CA VAL A 150 -1.40 -4.25 -17.38
C VAL A 150 -2.78 -4.64 -16.84
N THR A 151 -3.00 -5.93 -16.61
CA THR A 151 -4.27 -6.49 -16.16
C THR A 151 -4.30 -6.82 -14.68
N GLN A 152 -3.19 -6.67 -13.95
CA GLN A 152 -3.11 -6.99 -12.54
C GLN A 152 -2.70 -5.75 -11.72
N GLY A 153 -3.55 -5.37 -10.77
CA GLY A 153 -3.26 -4.35 -9.76
C GLY A 153 -2.85 -4.96 -8.43
N LEU A 154 -2.44 -4.09 -7.50
CA LEU A 154 -1.88 -4.47 -6.21
C LEU A 154 -2.42 -3.60 -5.08
N ILE A 155 -2.74 -4.24 -3.97
CA ILE A 155 -2.83 -3.62 -2.64
C ILE A 155 -1.78 -4.31 -1.77
N SER A 156 -0.92 -3.55 -1.10
CA SER A 156 0.07 -4.10 -0.18
C SER A 156 0.05 -3.36 1.15
N ILE A 157 -0.04 -4.09 2.26
CA ILE A 157 0.31 -3.57 3.58
C ILE A 157 1.55 -4.29 4.10
N ARG A 158 2.45 -3.55 4.73
CA ARG A 158 3.68 -4.09 5.32
C ARG A 158 3.95 -3.46 6.67
N SER A 159 4.37 -4.28 7.63
CA SER A 159 4.76 -3.81 8.96
C SER A 159 6.13 -3.13 8.93
N ALA A 160 6.35 -2.21 9.86
CA ALA A 160 7.65 -1.56 10.00
C ALA A 160 8.80 -2.56 10.21
N ASP A 161 8.56 -3.64 10.96
CA ASP A 161 9.55 -4.71 11.16
C ASP A 161 9.86 -5.47 9.87
N ALA A 162 8.83 -5.77 9.06
CA ALA A 162 9.01 -6.43 7.76
C ALA A 162 9.82 -5.56 6.80
N LEU A 163 9.51 -4.26 6.74
CA LEU A 163 10.24 -3.29 5.93
C LEU A 163 11.71 -3.17 6.36
N ARG A 164 11.97 -3.13 7.68
CA ARG A 164 13.34 -3.10 8.21
C ARG A 164 14.12 -4.38 7.89
N LYS A 165 13.47 -5.55 8.01
CA LYS A 165 14.07 -6.83 7.65
C LYS A 165 14.45 -6.89 6.16
N GLU A 166 13.55 -6.50 5.27
CA GLU A 166 13.80 -6.47 3.83
C GLU A 166 14.97 -5.53 3.47
N ALA A 167 14.99 -4.32 4.05
CA ALA A 167 16.07 -3.37 3.82
C ALA A 167 17.44 -3.91 4.27
N LEU A 168 17.48 -4.63 5.40
CA LEU A 168 18.70 -5.28 5.88
C LEU A 168 19.17 -6.39 4.94
N GLU A 169 18.25 -7.26 4.51
CA GLU A 169 18.55 -8.36 3.57
C GLU A 169 19.01 -7.82 2.21
N GLU A 170 18.40 -6.76 1.71
CA GLU A 170 18.82 -6.10 0.48
C GLU A 170 20.21 -5.48 0.62
N GLY A 171 20.49 -4.80 1.74
CA GLY A 171 21.81 -4.26 2.03
C GLY A 171 22.90 -5.35 2.02
N GLN A 172 22.62 -6.50 2.64
CA GLN A 172 23.52 -7.65 2.64
C GLN A 172 23.73 -8.24 1.24
N ARG A 173 22.66 -8.43 0.45
CA ARG A 173 22.75 -8.91 -0.94
C ARG A 173 23.57 -7.97 -1.81
N ASN A 174 23.39 -6.67 -1.66
CA ASN A 174 24.12 -5.67 -2.43
C ASN A 174 25.59 -5.56 -2.01
N ALA A 175 25.90 -5.77 -0.73
CA ALA A 175 27.28 -5.89 -0.27
C ALA A 175 27.95 -7.15 -0.86
N ALA A 176 27.29 -8.30 -0.81
CA ALA A 176 27.81 -9.56 -1.33
C ALA A 176 28.10 -9.54 -2.84
N LYS A 177 27.33 -8.77 -3.63
CA LYS A 177 27.59 -8.62 -5.09
C LYS A 177 28.79 -7.74 -5.43
N LYS A 178 29.29 -6.94 -4.48
CA LYS A 178 30.41 -6.01 -4.69
C LYS A 178 31.78 -6.65 -4.39
N PHE A 179 31.78 -7.85 -3.81
CA PHE A 179 32.96 -8.66 -3.54
C PHE A 179 32.97 -9.90 -4.44
#